data_AF-A0A920N714-F1
#
_entry.id   AF-A0A920N714-F1
#
_cell.length_a   1.000
_cell.length_b   1.000
_cell.length_c   1.000
_cell.angle_alpha   90.00
_cell.angle_beta   90.00
_cell.angle_gamma   90.00
#
_symmetry.space_group_name_H-M   'P 1'
#
loop_
_entity.id
_entity.type
_entity.pdbx_description
1 polymer ?
#
loop_
_entity_poly.entity_id
_entity_poly.type
_entity_poly.pdbx_seq_one_letter_code
_entity_poly.pdbx_strand_id
1 'polypeptide(L)'
;MTSCFRGLGLDLANGGYSPPERVPPAVRLGTFDVDLSKVPGGVPDNEQLQTVPKNIPMPAILPFPERASVLLEAEREGRDAAVAALQTSMLRMLTGLPPGKLRLTIIDPVGLGDNFSAFMHLADFDELLVSGRIWTESAHIDRQLANLTEHMENVFQTYLRNQFETIEEYNEYAGEVAEPYQVLVVANFPVNFSDTAVRRLVSIASSGARCGVYTLVSVDSHQQLPHNFDLEDLRQHANCLTWVGDRFAWQDQQLGWLPLSIEPPPEPTEFVEIVRAVGEQARDTRRVEVSFDRVAPAPEEYWGRDSRRSLDVPLGRAGATKLQDLHLGSGTSQHVLIAGKTGSGKSSFLHTLITNVSLYYDPDQVEFYLIDFKKGVEFKTYVTNRLPHARVVAIESDREFGLSVLDGSTRCWPSEATCSASTRCRMWPGSAMPCPMNHCRECC
;
A
#
# COMPACT_ATOMS: atom_id res chain seq x y z
N MET A 1 -18.67 12.50 -28.54
CA MET A 1 -17.73 11.48 -28.01
C MET A 1 -17.23 11.79 -26.59
N THR A 2 -17.68 12.89 -25.94
CA THR A 2 -17.24 13.38 -24.63
C THR A 2 -18.01 12.82 -23.41
N SER A 3 -18.67 11.67 -23.53
CA SER A 3 -19.70 11.22 -22.58
C SER A 3 -19.26 10.14 -21.57
N CYS A 4 -18.23 9.34 -21.87
CA CYS A 4 -17.98 8.10 -21.09
C CYS A 4 -17.24 8.30 -19.77
N PHE A 5 -16.35 9.30 -19.65
CA PHE A 5 -15.68 9.60 -18.36
C PHE A 5 -16.52 10.46 -17.41
N ARG A 6 -17.55 11.16 -17.91
CA ARG A 6 -18.50 11.92 -17.07
C ARG A 6 -19.28 11.05 -16.08
N GLY A 7 -19.44 9.75 -16.38
CA GLY A 7 -20.06 8.78 -15.47
C GLY A 7 -19.16 8.32 -14.31
N LEU A 8 -17.87 8.67 -14.32
CA LEU A 8 -16.87 8.33 -13.29
C LEU A 8 -16.59 9.51 -12.33
N GLY A 9 -17.48 10.51 -12.28
CA GLY A 9 -17.26 11.71 -11.45
C GLY A 9 -16.14 12.63 -11.96
N LEU A 10 -15.69 12.44 -13.21
CA LEU A 10 -14.74 13.31 -13.90
C LEU A 10 -15.51 14.40 -14.65
N ASP A 11 -15.75 15.54 -14.00
CA ASP A 11 -16.14 16.78 -14.70
C ASP A 11 -14.90 17.66 -14.88
N LEU A 12 -14.06 17.28 -15.85
CA LEU A 12 -12.82 17.98 -16.18
C LEU A 12 -13.08 19.43 -16.63
N ALA A 13 -14.28 19.73 -17.13
CA ALA A 13 -14.66 21.08 -17.55
C ALA A 13 -14.88 22.04 -16.36
N ASN A 14 -15.12 21.51 -15.14
CA ASN A 14 -15.32 22.27 -13.91
C ASN A 14 -14.25 22.00 -12.83
N GLY A 15 -13.16 21.31 -13.19
CA GLY A 15 -12.01 21.09 -12.30
C GLY A 15 -12.27 20.16 -11.11
N GLY A 16 -13.33 19.35 -11.14
CA GLY A 16 -13.66 18.42 -10.06
C GLY A 16 -13.45 16.96 -10.48
N TYR A 17 -12.35 16.33 -10.04
CA TYR A 17 -12.26 14.88 -9.93
C TYR A 17 -12.67 14.50 -8.50
N SER A 18 -13.78 13.79 -8.34
CA SER A 18 -14.19 13.23 -7.05
C SER A 18 -13.81 11.75 -7.03
N PRO A 19 -12.72 11.36 -6.33
CA PRO A 19 -12.32 9.97 -6.29
C PRO A 19 -13.37 9.10 -5.58
N PRO A 20 -13.47 7.81 -5.93
CA PRO A 20 -14.29 6.87 -5.19
C PRO A 20 -13.66 6.58 -3.81
N GLU A 21 -14.48 6.53 -2.77
CA GLU A 21 -14.03 6.21 -1.40
C GLU A 21 -13.84 4.70 -1.17
N ARG A 22 -14.51 3.88 -1.98
CA ARG A 22 -14.51 2.42 -1.85
C ARG A 22 -14.08 1.76 -3.15
N VAL A 23 -13.55 0.55 -3.00
CA VAL A 23 -13.21 -0.30 -4.13
C VAL A 23 -14.51 -0.72 -4.83
N PRO A 24 -14.62 -0.56 -6.17
CA PRO A 24 -15.83 -0.92 -6.89
C PRO A 24 -15.90 -2.44 -7.08
N PRO A 25 -17.12 -3.02 -7.18
CA PRO A 25 -17.29 -4.46 -7.43
C PRO A 25 -16.92 -4.87 -8.87
N ALA A 26 -16.70 -3.90 -9.75
CA ALA A 26 -16.29 -4.14 -11.12
C ALA A 26 -15.60 -2.92 -11.75
N VAL A 27 -14.72 -3.17 -12.71
CA VAL A 27 -14.09 -2.15 -13.55
C VAL A 27 -14.64 -2.25 -14.97
N ARG A 28 -15.05 -1.13 -15.58
CA ARG A 28 -15.56 -1.14 -16.95
C ARG A 28 -14.43 -1.31 -17.96
N LEU A 29 -14.50 -2.31 -18.84
CA LEU A 29 -13.58 -2.51 -19.96
C LEU A 29 -14.06 -1.83 -21.24
N GLY A 30 -15.37 -1.76 -21.48
CA GLY A 30 -15.92 -1.15 -22.69
C GLY A 30 -17.44 -1.11 -22.69
N THR A 31 -18.01 -1.31 -23.87
CA THR A 31 -19.45 -1.35 -24.11
C THR A 31 -19.79 -2.54 -25.01
N PHE A 32 -20.77 -3.34 -24.60
CA PHE A 32 -21.43 -4.32 -25.45
C PHE A 32 -22.59 -3.65 -26.18
N ASP A 33 -22.67 -3.84 -27.50
CA ASP A 33 -23.85 -3.46 -28.28
C ASP A 33 -24.80 -4.65 -28.39
N VAL A 34 -25.75 -4.74 -27.46
CA VAL A 34 -26.70 -5.86 -27.39
C VAL A 34 -27.83 -5.65 -28.37
N ASP A 35 -27.90 -6.51 -29.37
CA ASP A 35 -29.04 -6.60 -30.29
C ASP A 35 -30.09 -7.55 -29.70
N LEU A 36 -31.17 -6.98 -29.16
CA LEU A 36 -32.29 -7.71 -28.57
C LEU A 36 -32.97 -8.66 -29.55
N SER A 37 -32.87 -8.43 -30.86
CA SER A 37 -33.43 -9.36 -31.86
C SER A 37 -32.69 -10.70 -31.90
N LYS A 38 -31.45 -10.74 -31.39
CA LYS A 38 -30.64 -11.96 -31.25
C LYS A 38 -30.85 -12.67 -29.91
N VAL A 39 -31.54 -12.02 -28.97
CA VAL A 39 -31.85 -12.59 -27.65
C VAL A 39 -33.20 -13.33 -27.74
N PRO A 40 -33.28 -14.61 -27.33
CA PRO A 40 -34.55 -15.33 -27.29
C PRO A 40 -35.59 -14.58 -26.43
N GLY A 41 -36.70 -14.17 -27.04
CA GLY A 41 -37.73 -13.35 -26.38
C GLY A 41 -37.34 -11.89 -26.13
N GLY A 42 -36.23 -11.41 -26.67
CA GLY A 42 -35.73 -10.05 -26.47
C GLY A 42 -36.55 -8.97 -27.18
N VAL A 43 -37.31 -9.33 -28.22
CA VAL A 43 -38.27 -8.44 -28.90
C VAL A 43 -39.67 -9.04 -28.77
N PRO A 44 -40.65 -8.31 -28.20
CA PRO A 44 -42.03 -8.79 -28.10
C PRO A 44 -42.67 -9.03 -29.47
N ASP A 45 -43.43 -10.12 -29.60
CA ASP A 45 -44.18 -10.44 -30.83
C ASP A 45 -45.28 -9.39 -31.12
N ASN A 46 -45.84 -8.79 -30.07
CA ASN A 46 -46.83 -7.72 -30.20
C ASN A 46 -46.11 -6.39 -30.51
N GLU A 47 -46.32 -5.85 -31.72
CA GLU A 47 -45.75 -4.58 -32.17
C GLU A 47 -46.04 -3.41 -31.22
N GLN A 48 -47.18 -3.41 -30.53
CA GLN A 48 -47.53 -2.35 -29.57
C GLN A 48 -46.63 -2.35 -28.33
N LEU A 49 -45.95 -3.46 -28.04
CA LEU A 49 -45.03 -3.62 -26.92
C LEU A 49 -43.55 -3.41 -27.31
N GLN A 50 -43.25 -3.16 -28.58
CA GLN A 50 -41.88 -2.90 -29.07
C GLN A 50 -41.48 -1.42 -28.83
N THR A 51 -41.52 -0.98 -27.56
CA THR A 51 -41.27 0.42 -27.17
C THR A 51 -39.80 0.72 -26.84
N VAL A 52 -38.96 -0.31 -26.73
CA VAL A 52 -37.55 -0.20 -26.37
C VAL A 52 -36.68 -0.32 -27.63
N PRO A 53 -35.57 0.44 -27.76
CA PRO A 53 -34.63 0.26 -28.86
C PRO A 53 -34.15 -1.18 -28.96
N LYS A 54 -34.06 -1.71 -30.20
CA LYS A 54 -33.56 -3.07 -30.44
C LYS A 54 -32.09 -3.22 -30.09
N ASN A 55 -31.33 -2.13 -30.15
CA ASN A 55 -29.92 -2.11 -29.79
C ASN A 55 -29.76 -1.35 -28.48
N ILE A 56 -29.26 -2.03 -27.46
CA ILE A 56 -29.03 -1.45 -26.14
C ILE A 56 -27.53 -1.51 -25.83
N PRO A 57 -26.87 -0.36 -25.62
CA PRO A 57 -25.51 -0.35 -25.13
C PRO A 57 -25.50 -0.78 -23.66
N MET A 58 -24.73 -1.83 -23.34
CA MET A 58 -24.52 -2.31 -21.98
C MET A 58 -23.05 -2.19 -21.61
N PRO A 59 -22.71 -1.82 -20.36
CA PRO A 59 -21.30 -1.73 -19.97
C PRO A 59 -20.66 -3.12 -19.97
N ALA A 60 -19.54 -3.26 -20.67
CA ALA A 60 -18.70 -4.45 -20.54
C ALA A 60 -17.84 -4.28 -19.29
N ILE A 61 -18.05 -5.15 -18.30
CA ILE A 61 -17.44 -5.03 -16.96
C ILE A 61 -16.56 -6.24 -16.65
N LEU A 62 -15.49 -5.98 -15.90
CA LEU A 62 -14.60 -6.98 -15.33
C LEU A 62 -14.89 -7.05 -13.83
N PRO A 63 -15.28 -8.21 -13.28
CA PRO A 63 -15.45 -8.36 -11.83
C PRO A 63 -14.17 -7.99 -11.09
N PHE A 64 -14.28 -7.11 -10.10
CA PHE A 64 -13.16 -6.63 -9.29
C PHE A 64 -13.54 -6.72 -7.82
N PRO A 65 -12.70 -7.27 -6.95
CA PRO A 65 -11.32 -7.75 -7.16
C PRO A 65 -11.22 -9.18 -7.74
N GLU A 66 -12.32 -9.87 -8.01
CA GLU A 66 -12.30 -11.32 -8.25
C GLU A 66 -11.61 -11.75 -9.55
N ARG A 67 -11.93 -11.11 -10.68
CA ARG A 67 -11.50 -11.56 -12.02
C ARG A 67 -11.24 -10.39 -12.96
N ALA A 68 -10.24 -9.59 -12.61
CA ALA A 68 -9.90 -8.36 -13.33
C ALA A 68 -8.73 -8.50 -14.32
N SER A 69 -8.03 -9.64 -14.34
CA SER A 69 -6.96 -9.90 -15.32
C SER A 69 -7.51 -10.01 -16.74
N VAL A 70 -6.78 -9.47 -17.71
CA VAL A 70 -7.17 -9.40 -19.12
C VAL A 70 -6.02 -9.88 -20.00
N LEU A 71 -6.36 -10.68 -21.01
CA LEU A 71 -5.45 -11.12 -22.07
C LEU A 71 -6.02 -10.68 -23.42
N LEU A 72 -5.29 -9.80 -24.11
CA LEU A 72 -5.63 -9.26 -25.42
C LEU A 72 -4.75 -9.96 -26.48
N GLU A 73 -5.34 -10.85 -27.27
CA GLU A 73 -4.65 -11.50 -28.38
C GLU A 73 -4.91 -10.73 -29.66
N ALA A 74 -3.85 -10.21 -30.28
CA ALA A 74 -3.98 -9.43 -31.49
C ALA A 74 -2.83 -9.67 -32.47
N GLU A 75 -3.14 -9.46 -33.75
CA GLU A 75 -2.16 -9.46 -34.83
C GLU A 75 -2.23 -8.15 -35.63
N ARG A 76 -1.08 -7.74 -36.19
CA ARG A 76 -0.97 -6.60 -37.12
C ARG A 76 -1.64 -5.32 -36.58
N GLU A 77 -2.70 -4.85 -37.24
CA GLU A 77 -3.46 -3.63 -36.91
C GLU A 77 -4.11 -3.71 -35.52
N GLY A 78 -4.44 -4.92 -35.05
CA GLY A 78 -4.99 -5.11 -33.71
C GLY A 78 -4.00 -4.83 -32.58
N ARG A 79 -2.69 -4.73 -32.87
CA ARG A 79 -1.66 -4.47 -31.83
C ARG A 79 -1.80 -3.06 -31.26
N ASP A 80 -1.98 -2.07 -32.12
CA ASP A 80 -2.18 -0.69 -31.69
C ASP A 80 -3.49 -0.55 -30.91
N ALA A 81 -4.54 -1.24 -31.35
CA ALA A 81 -5.81 -1.33 -30.62
C ALA A 81 -5.65 -2.02 -29.25
N ALA A 82 -4.81 -3.05 -29.15
CA ALA A 82 -4.49 -3.70 -27.88
C ALA A 82 -3.79 -2.74 -26.92
N VAL A 83 -2.79 -1.97 -27.39
CA VAL A 83 -2.12 -0.96 -26.57
C VAL A 83 -3.12 0.11 -26.10
N ALA A 84 -3.98 0.61 -26.99
CA ALA A 84 -5.04 1.56 -26.64
C ALA A 84 -6.03 1.00 -25.59
N ALA A 85 -6.37 -0.29 -25.70
CA ALA A 85 -7.21 -0.98 -24.73
C ALA A 85 -6.52 -1.13 -23.36
N LEU A 86 -5.21 -1.43 -23.33
CA LEU A 86 -4.42 -1.44 -22.09
C LEU A 86 -4.41 -0.06 -21.42
N GLN A 87 -4.09 1.01 -22.17
CA GLN A 87 -4.10 2.38 -21.64
C GLN A 87 -5.46 2.76 -21.06
N THR A 88 -6.56 2.45 -21.77
CA THR A 88 -7.92 2.76 -21.32
C THR A 88 -8.29 1.96 -20.07
N SER A 89 -7.91 0.68 -20.02
CA SER A 89 -8.13 -0.18 -18.84
C SER A 89 -7.39 0.34 -17.62
N MET A 90 -6.12 0.73 -17.79
CA MET A 90 -5.31 1.35 -16.74
C MET A 90 -5.94 2.64 -16.23
N LEU A 91 -6.36 3.53 -17.14
CA LEU A 91 -6.97 4.81 -16.77
C LEU A 91 -8.28 4.61 -15.99
N ARG A 92 -9.09 3.62 -16.37
CA ARG A 92 -10.33 3.27 -15.66
C ARG A 92 -10.08 2.63 -14.31
N MET A 93 -9.03 1.82 -14.17
CA MET A 93 -8.62 1.33 -12.85
C MET A 93 -8.15 2.49 -11.97
N LEU A 94 -7.28 3.39 -12.49
CA LEU A 94 -6.78 4.55 -11.75
C LEU A 94 -7.89 5.50 -11.28
N THR A 95 -8.91 5.69 -12.10
CA THR A 95 -10.03 6.60 -11.81
C THR A 95 -11.20 5.92 -11.09
N GLY A 96 -11.28 4.59 -11.17
CA GLY A 96 -12.34 3.78 -10.54
C GLY A 96 -11.99 3.24 -9.17
N LEU A 97 -10.70 3.22 -8.79
CA LEU A 97 -10.24 2.81 -7.46
C LEU A 97 -9.91 4.01 -6.56
N PRO A 98 -9.99 3.85 -5.23
CA PRO A 98 -9.57 4.90 -4.31
C PRO A 98 -8.10 5.32 -4.53
N PRO A 99 -7.78 6.62 -4.47
CA PRO A 99 -6.44 7.13 -4.66
C PRO A 99 -5.42 6.43 -3.76
N GLY A 100 -4.23 6.14 -4.29
CA GLY A 100 -3.17 5.45 -3.54
C GLY A 100 -3.37 3.93 -3.36
N LYS A 101 -4.55 3.38 -3.67
CA LYS A 101 -4.82 1.93 -3.59
C LYS A 101 -4.43 1.13 -4.84
N LEU A 102 -3.89 1.76 -5.88
CA LEU A 102 -3.45 1.10 -7.10
C LEU A 102 -1.97 1.39 -7.37
N ARG A 103 -1.20 0.35 -7.67
CA ARG A 103 0.18 0.42 -8.15
C ARG A 103 0.30 -0.26 -9.50
N LEU A 104 1.02 0.38 -10.41
CA LEU A 104 1.21 -0.08 -11.78
C LEU A 104 2.67 -0.45 -12.02
N THR A 105 2.88 -1.63 -12.60
CA THR A 105 4.17 -2.06 -13.13
C THR A 105 4.01 -2.25 -14.63
N ILE A 106 4.68 -1.41 -15.43
CA ILE A 106 4.44 -1.33 -16.89
C ILE A 106 5.65 -1.88 -17.64
N ILE A 107 5.42 -2.85 -18.51
CA ILE A 107 6.40 -3.50 -19.37
C ILE A 107 6.02 -3.24 -20.83
N ASP A 108 6.87 -2.52 -21.55
CA ASP A 108 6.66 -2.18 -22.97
C ASP A 108 7.96 -2.34 -23.79
N PRO A 109 8.37 -3.57 -24.09
CA PRO A 109 9.62 -3.85 -24.80
C PRO A 109 9.63 -3.37 -26.25
N VAL A 110 8.47 -3.15 -26.87
CA VAL A 110 8.35 -2.78 -28.30
C VAL A 110 8.19 -1.27 -28.48
N GLY A 111 7.29 -0.64 -27.73
CA GLY A 111 7.08 0.81 -27.81
C GLY A 111 8.14 1.63 -27.09
N LEU A 112 9.12 0.97 -26.45
CA LEU A 112 10.20 1.59 -25.69
C LEU A 112 9.71 2.57 -24.60
N GLY A 113 8.48 2.36 -24.13
CA GLY A 113 7.83 3.19 -23.11
C GLY A 113 7.10 4.43 -23.62
N ASP A 114 7.11 4.71 -24.93
CA ASP A 114 6.38 5.86 -25.49
C ASP A 114 4.87 5.70 -25.30
N ASN A 115 4.37 4.48 -25.52
CA ASN A 115 2.96 4.11 -25.38
C ASN A 115 2.38 4.40 -23.99
N PHE A 116 3.18 4.43 -22.93
CA PHE A 116 2.67 4.63 -21.57
C PHE A 116 3.29 5.84 -20.86
N SER A 117 3.97 6.69 -21.62
CA SER A 117 4.70 7.86 -21.11
C SER A 117 3.82 8.81 -20.29
N ALA A 118 2.55 8.99 -20.68
CA ALA A 118 1.62 9.86 -19.95
C ALA A 118 1.37 9.41 -18.50
N PHE A 119 1.45 8.10 -18.19
CA PHE A 119 1.34 7.60 -16.82
C PHE A 119 2.56 7.94 -15.96
N MET A 120 3.71 8.27 -16.57
CA MET A 120 4.90 8.63 -15.81
C MET A 120 4.75 9.93 -15.03
N HIS A 121 3.78 10.78 -15.38
CA HIS A 121 3.40 11.93 -14.57
C HIS A 121 2.92 11.54 -13.16
N LEU A 122 2.47 10.30 -12.92
CA LEU A 122 2.15 9.82 -11.57
C LEU A 122 3.38 9.75 -10.66
N ALA A 123 4.56 9.47 -11.22
CA ALA A 123 5.80 9.37 -10.45
C ALA A 123 6.22 10.72 -9.83
N ASP A 124 5.80 11.85 -10.44
CA ASP A 124 6.01 13.19 -9.89
C ASP A 124 5.28 13.39 -8.55
N PHE A 125 4.20 12.63 -8.30
CA PHE A 125 3.40 12.68 -7.08
C PHE A 125 3.77 11.55 -6.11
N ASP A 126 3.89 10.32 -6.63
CA ASP A 126 4.34 9.15 -5.88
C ASP A 126 4.96 8.09 -6.81
N GLU A 127 6.27 7.88 -6.67
CA GLU A 127 7.03 6.84 -7.39
C GLU A 127 6.51 5.41 -7.18
N LEU A 128 5.73 5.14 -6.11
CA LEU A 128 5.13 3.82 -5.89
C LEU A 128 3.91 3.54 -6.76
N LEU A 129 3.25 4.58 -7.30
CA LEU A 129 2.06 4.43 -8.16
C LEU A 129 2.42 3.84 -9.51
N VAL A 130 3.57 4.21 -10.06
CA VAL A 130 4.13 3.67 -11.29
C VAL A 130 5.60 3.49 -11.00
N SER A 131 6.09 2.25 -10.94
CA SER A 131 7.39 1.80 -10.37
C SER A 131 8.67 2.52 -10.91
N GLY A 132 8.73 3.85 -10.80
CA GLY A 132 9.73 4.79 -11.31
C GLY A 132 9.94 4.85 -12.82
N ARG A 133 9.62 3.79 -13.58
CA ARG A 133 9.92 3.67 -15.01
C ARG A 133 9.05 2.63 -15.73
N ILE A 134 9.08 2.71 -17.06
CA ILE A 134 8.58 1.66 -17.95
C ILE A 134 9.75 0.72 -18.30
N TRP A 135 9.48 -0.58 -18.25
CA TRP A 135 10.51 -1.61 -18.34
C TRP A 135 10.54 -2.25 -19.72
N THR A 136 11.70 -2.26 -20.36
CA THR A 136 11.84 -2.68 -21.77
C THR A 136 12.86 -3.81 -21.95
N GLU A 137 13.87 -3.87 -21.09
CA GLU A 137 14.97 -4.84 -21.16
C GLU A 137 14.65 -6.14 -20.41
N SER A 138 15.08 -7.27 -20.98
CA SER A 138 14.81 -8.62 -20.45
C SER A 138 15.23 -8.81 -18.98
N ALA A 139 16.46 -8.42 -18.61
CA ALA A 139 16.95 -8.56 -17.24
C ALA A 139 16.14 -7.73 -16.21
N HIS A 140 15.57 -6.61 -16.66
CA HIS A 140 14.73 -5.77 -15.82
C HIS A 140 13.32 -6.33 -15.69
N ILE A 141 12.75 -6.85 -16.79
CA ILE A 141 11.47 -7.57 -16.80
C ILE A 141 11.51 -8.73 -15.80
N ASP A 142 12.55 -9.57 -15.88
CA ASP A 142 12.76 -10.69 -14.94
C ASP A 142 12.75 -10.24 -13.48
N ARG A 143 13.43 -9.12 -13.18
CA ARG A 143 13.49 -8.56 -11.83
C ARG A 143 12.13 -8.07 -11.35
N GLN A 144 11.37 -7.38 -12.20
CA GLN A 144 10.04 -6.89 -11.80
C GLN A 144 9.06 -8.03 -11.54
N LEU A 145 9.07 -9.07 -12.38
CA LEU A 145 8.25 -10.25 -12.14
C LEU A 145 8.69 -10.99 -10.88
N ALA A 146 9.99 -11.03 -10.58
CA ALA A 146 10.49 -11.58 -9.32
C ALA A 146 10.01 -10.78 -8.11
N ASN A 147 10.07 -9.45 -8.15
CA ASN A 147 9.57 -8.58 -7.08
C ASN A 147 8.07 -8.77 -6.84
N LEU A 148 7.27 -8.90 -7.90
CA LEU A 148 5.84 -9.19 -7.80
C LEU A 148 5.59 -10.57 -7.16
N THR A 149 6.37 -11.58 -7.56
CA THR A 149 6.28 -12.92 -6.96
C THR A 149 6.61 -12.88 -5.46
N GLU A 150 7.68 -12.18 -5.07
CA GLU A 150 8.08 -12.01 -3.66
C GLU A 150 7.00 -11.24 -2.87
N HIS A 151 6.39 -10.22 -3.47
CA HIS A 151 5.24 -9.54 -2.86
C HIS A 151 4.07 -10.50 -2.62
N MET A 152 3.71 -11.32 -3.61
CA MET A 152 2.65 -12.33 -3.45
C MET A 152 2.97 -13.32 -2.34
N GLU A 153 4.22 -13.79 -2.25
CA GLU A 153 4.68 -14.66 -1.17
C GLU A 153 4.56 -13.96 0.19
N ASN A 154 4.95 -12.69 0.29
CA ASN A 154 4.83 -11.91 1.50
C ASN A 154 3.38 -11.68 1.91
N VAL A 155 2.47 -11.41 0.97
CA VAL A 155 1.03 -11.28 1.25
C VAL A 155 0.45 -12.59 1.74
N PHE A 156 0.73 -13.68 1.02
CA PHE A 156 0.24 -15.01 1.35
C PHE A 156 0.74 -15.44 2.74
N GLN A 157 2.03 -15.21 3.00
CA GLN A 157 2.65 -15.53 4.26
C GLN A 157 2.39 -14.50 5.33
N THR A 158 2.02 -13.25 5.12
CA THR A 158 1.88 -12.31 6.26
C THR A 158 0.42 -12.13 6.62
N TYR A 159 -0.44 -12.05 5.61
CA TYR A 159 -1.83 -11.65 5.76
C TYR A 159 -2.77 -12.85 5.64
N LEU A 160 -2.57 -13.71 4.64
CA LEU A 160 -3.50 -14.81 4.34
C LEU A 160 -3.27 -16.10 5.14
N ARG A 161 -2.42 -16.09 6.20
CA ARG A 161 -2.05 -17.25 7.04
C ARG A 161 -3.25 -17.84 7.82
N ASN A 162 -4.21 -18.43 7.12
CA ASN A 162 -5.50 -18.97 7.59
C ASN A 162 -6.46 -17.95 8.24
N GLN A 163 -6.16 -16.64 8.16
CA GLN A 163 -7.02 -15.59 8.72
C GLN A 163 -7.97 -15.00 7.67
N PHE A 164 -7.52 -14.93 6.42
CA PHE A 164 -8.24 -14.37 5.28
C PHE A 164 -7.99 -15.26 4.06
N GLU A 165 -9.01 -15.50 3.24
CA GLU A 165 -8.89 -16.30 2.02
C GLU A 165 -8.24 -15.51 0.88
N THR A 166 -8.52 -14.20 0.86
CA THR A 166 -8.06 -13.24 -0.15
C THR A 166 -7.58 -11.94 0.48
N ILE A 167 -6.79 -11.17 -0.27
CA ILE A 167 -6.36 -9.83 0.17
C ILE A 167 -7.55 -8.87 0.34
N GLU A 168 -8.68 -9.13 -0.34
CA GLU A 168 -9.85 -8.27 -0.23
C GLU A 168 -10.41 -8.31 1.18
N GLU A 169 -10.63 -9.51 1.71
CA GLU A 169 -11.11 -9.70 3.08
C GLU A 169 -10.14 -9.07 4.09
N TYR A 170 -8.83 -9.20 3.84
CA TYR A 170 -7.82 -8.53 4.65
C TYR A 170 -7.96 -7.00 4.56
N ASN A 171 -8.13 -6.44 3.35
CA ASN A 171 -8.22 -5.00 3.12
C ASN A 171 -9.48 -4.38 3.72
N GLU A 172 -10.61 -5.07 3.64
CA GLU A 172 -11.86 -4.68 4.31
C GLU A 172 -11.67 -4.62 5.84
N TYR A 173 -10.95 -5.59 6.40
CA TYR A 173 -10.62 -5.62 7.83
C TYR A 173 -9.55 -4.58 8.22
N ALA A 174 -8.54 -4.35 7.36
CA ALA A 174 -7.39 -3.50 7.63
C ALA A 174 -7.72 -2.00 7.60
N GLY A 175 -8.76 -1.61 6.86
CA GLY A 175 -9.22 -0.23 6.73
C GLY A 175 -8.13 0.68 6.14
N GLU A 176 -7.63 1.61 6.94
CA GLU A 176 -6.60 2.60 6.55
C GLU A 176 -5.22 1.97 6.26
N VAL A 177 -4.97 0.75 6.75
CA VAL A 177 -3.72 -0.01 6.54
C VAL A 177 -3.89 -1.08 5.46
N ALA A 178 -4.90 -0.92 4.58
CA ALA A 178 -5.11 -1.81 3.45
C ALA A 178 -3.89 -1.82 2.51
N GLU A 179 -3.56 -2.99 1.99
CA GLU A 179 -2.54 -3.16 0.97
C GLU A 179 -3.08 -2.70 -0.39
N PRO A 180 -2.32 -1.89 -1.15
CA PRO A 180 -2.73 -1.47 -2.47
C PRO A 180 -2.65 -2.63 -3.48
N TYR A 181 -3.61 -2.66 -4.39
CA TYR A 181 -3.62 -3.60 -5.51
C TYR A 181 -2.48 -3.29 -6.47
N GLN A 182 -1.92 -4.34 -7.07
CA GLN A 182 -0.84 -4.23 -8.04
C GLN A 182 -1.34 -4.70 -9.40
N VAL A 183 -1.11 -3.91 -10.45
CA VAL A 183 -1.46 -4.28 -11.82
C VAL A 183 -0.19 -4.31 -12.65
N LEU A 184 0.13 -5.51 -13.12
CA LEU A 184 1.18 -5.76 -14.09
C LEU A 184 0.62 -5.55 -15.50
N VAL A 185 1.15 -4.56 -16.20
CA VAL A 185 0.79 -4.26 -17.59
C VAL A 185 1.92 -4.74 -18.49
N VAL A 186 1.61 -5.60 -19.44
CA VAL A 186 2.58 -6.12 -20.42
C VAL A 186 2.06 -5.86 -21.82
N ALA A 187 2.77 -5.02 -22.57
CA ALA A 187 2.48 -4.79 -23.97
C ALA A 187 3.32 -5.71 -24.86
N ASN A 188 2.70 -6.27 -25.90
CA ASN A 188 3.38 -7.01 -26.97
C ASN A 188 4.21 -8.22 -26.47
N PHE A 189 3.68 -8.96 -25.50
CA PHE A 189 4.23 -10.27 -25.13
C PHE A 189 4.29 -11.18 -26.38
N PRO A 190 5.35 -11.99 -26.59
CA PRO A 190 6.41 -12.39 -25.66
C PRO A 190 7.76 -11.64 -25.78
N VAL A 191 7.82 -10.49 -26.45
CA VAL A 191 9.09 -9.81 -26.75
C VAL A 191 9.91 -9.53 -25.49
N ASN A 192 11.20 -9.88 -25.49
CA ASN A 192 12.15 -9.73 -24.37
C ASN A 192 11.83 -10.54 -23.09
N PHE A 193 10.87 -11.46 -23.10
CA PHE A 193 10.64 -12.35 -21.97
C PHE A 193 11.57 -13.57 -22.02
N SER A 194 12.25 -13.83 -20.91
CA SER A 194 13.01 -15.07 -20.72
C SER A 194 12.09 -16.23 -20.29
N ASP A 195 12.56 -17.48 -20.39
CA ASP A 195 11.80 -18.65 -19.91
C ASP A 195 11.50 -18.58 -18.39
N THR A 196 12.30 -17.82 -17.63
CA THR A 196 12.06 -17.59 -16.21
C THR A 196 10.97 -16.54 -16.02
N ALA A 197 11.03 -15.43 -16.78
CA ALA A 197 10.00 -14.39 -16.79
C ALA A 197 8.63 -14.98 -17.11
N VAL A 198 8.54 -15.83 -18.14
CA VAL A 198 7.29 -16.46 -18.57
C VAL A 198 6.68 -17.31 -17.46
N ARG A 199 7.49 -18.15 -16.80
CA ARG A 199 7.03 -18.97 -15.66
C ARG A 199 6.52 -18.11 -14.50
N ARG A 200 7.19 -16.99 -14.21
CA ARG A 200 6.72 -16.03 -13.20
C ARG A 200 5.43 -15.36 -13.61
N LEU A 201 5.29 -14.95 -14.88
CA LEU A 201 4.05 -14.35 -15.40
C LEU A 201 2.86 -15.31 -15.23
N VAL A 202 3.02 -16.60 -15.55
CA VAL A 202 1.98 -17.62 -15.32
C VAL A 202 1.65 -17.79 -13.83
N SER A 203 2.67 -17.80 -12.96
CA SER A 203 2.45 -17.85 -11.51
C SER A 203 1.68 -16.63 -11.00
N ILE A 204 1.97 -15.44 -11.54
CA ILE A 204 1.27 -14.19 -11.20
C ILE A 204 -0.17 -14.24 -11.73
N ALA A 205 -0.40 -14.68 -12.97
CA ALA A 205 -1.75 -14.79 -13.53
C ALA A 205 -2.62 -15.76 -12.72
N SER A 206 -2.09 -16.94 -12.38
CA SER A 206 -2.83 -18.01 -11.69
C SER A 206 -3.19 -17.71 -10.23
N SER A 207 -2.25 -17.12 -9.47
CA SER A 207 -2.41 -16.94 -8.02
C SER A 207 -2.48 -15.47 -7.60
N GLY A 208 -2.24 -14.53 -8.52
CA GLY A 208 -2.11 -13.11 -8.21
C GLY A 208 -3.38 -12.48 -7.66
N ALA A 209 -4.55 -12.81 -8.20
CA ALA A 209 -5.82 -12.19 -7.81
C ALA A 209 -6.11 -12.32 -6.30
N ARG A 210 -5.78 -13.48 -5.71
CA ARG A 210 -5.90 -13.71 -4.26
C ARG A 210 -5.00 -12.81 -3.43
N CYS A 211 -3.86 -12.40 -3.98
CA CYS A 211 -2.90 -11.49 -3.37
C CYS A 211 -3.08 -10.02 -3.84
N GLY A 212 -4.13 -9.70 -4.60
CA GLY A 212 -4.38 -8.36 -5.13
C GLY A 212 -3.50 -7.96 -6.31
N VAL A 213 -2.91 -8.94 -6.99
CA VAL A 213 -2.06 -8.74 -8.17
C VAL A 213 -2.82 -9.17 -9.43
N TYR A 214 -2.98 -8.27 -10.38
CA TYR A 214 -3.70 -8.49 -11.63
C TYR A 214 -2.80 -8.27 -12.84
N THR A 215 -3.13 -8.91 -13.96
CA THR A 215 -2.35 -8.82 -15.19
C THR A 215 -3.19 -8.25 -16.33
N LEU A 216 -2.70 -7.21 -17.00
CA LEU A 216 -3.23 -6.71 -18.26
C LEU A 216 -2.17 -6.98 -19.33
N VAL A 217 -2.38 -8.02 -20.14
CA VAL A 217 -1.36 -8.50 -21.09
C VAL A 217 -1.89 -8.40 -22.51
N SER A 218 -1.14 -7.77 -23.41
CA SER A 218 -1.35 -7.95 -24.85
C SER A 218 -0.32 -8.91 -25.44
N VAL A 219 -0.81 -9.79 -26.30
CA VAL A 219 -0.02 -10.84 -26.98
C VAL A 219 -0.01 -10.52 -28.47
N ASP A 220 1.19 -10.46 -29.04
CA ASP A 220 1.37 -10.41 -30.49
C ASP A 220 1.36 -11.86 -31.02
N SER A 221 0.23 -12.29 -31.57
CA SER A 221 0.02 -13.66 -32.06
C SER A 221 0.93 -14.03 -33.25
N HIS A 222 1.63 -13.07 -33.85
CA HIS A 222 2.59 -13.32 -34.93
C HIS A 222 3.99 -13.70 -34.41
N GLN A 223 4.30 -13.41 -33.15
CA GLN A 223 5.58 -13.74 -32.53
C GLN A 223 5.63 -15.23 -32.16
N GLN A 224 6.81 -15.84 -32.23
CA GLN A 224 7.00 -17.19 -31.72
C GLN A 224 6.96 -17.18 -30.19
N LEU A 225 6.09 -18.03 -29.63
CA LEU A 225 6.05 -18.25 -28.19
C LEU A 225 7.32 -18.96 -27.70
N PRO A 226 7.75 -18.71 -26.44
CA PRO A 226 8.90 -19.37 -25.83
C PRO A 226 8.82 -20.90 -25.85
N HIS A 227 9.97 -21.57 -25.96
CA HIS A 227 10.03 -23.03 -26.02
C HIS A 227 9.64 -23.62 -24.65
N ASN A 228 8.53 -24.38 -24.60
CA ASN A 228 7.87 -24.91 -23.39
C ASN A 228 6.89 -23.97 -22.68
N PHE A 229 6.29 -23.02 -23.41
CA PHE A 229 5.17 -22.24 -22.92
C PHE A 229 3.92 -22.50 -23.76
N ASP A 230 2.81 -22.80 -23.08
CA ASP A 230 1.48 -22.82 -23.70
C ASP A 230 0.73 -21.54 -23.31
N LEU A 231 0.19 -20.83 -24.30
CA LEU A 231 -0.58 -19.62 -24.03
C LEU A 231 -1.87 -19.93 -23.24
N GLU A 232 -2.35 -21.16 -23.29
CA GLU A 232 -3.49 -21.63 -22.52
C GLU A 232 -3.28 -21.47 -21.00
N ASP A 233 -2.04 -21.56 -20.52
CA ASP A 233 -1.70 -21.33 -19.11
C ASP A 233 -2.00 -19.89 -18.66
N LEU A 234 -2.06 -18.92 -19.58
CA LEU A 234 -2.54 -17.55 -19.28
C LEU A 234 -4.04 -17.42 -19.50
N ARG A 235 -4.58 -18.06 -20.55
CA ARG A 235 -6.01 -17.91 -20.90
C ARG A 235 -6.94 -18.38 -19.79
N GLN A 236 -6.59 -19.46 -19.10
CA GLN A 236 -7.38 -20.00 -17.99
C GLN A 236 -7.53 -19.03 -16.80
N HIS A 237 -6.64 -18.05 -16.69
CA HIS A 237 -6.55 -17.13 -15.55
C HIS A 237 -6.86 -15.67 -15.90
N ALA A 238 -7.32 -15.39 -17.11
CA ALA A 238 -7.65 -14.05 -17.58
C ALA A 238 -8.98 -14.01 -18.35
N ASN A 239 -9.54 -12.81 -18.47
CA ASN A 239 -10.60 -12.55 -19.45
C ASN A 239 -9.92 -12.40 -20.82
N CYS A 240 -10.22 -13.33 -21.72
CA CYS A 240 -9.54 -13.42 -23.02
C CYS A 240 -10.34 -12.72 -24.10
N LEU A 241 -9.67 -11.84 -24.84
CA LEU A 241 -10.23 -11.14 -25.99
C LEU A 241 -9.32 -11.34 -27.19
N THR A 242 -9.91 -11.53 -28.36
CA THR A 242 -9.17 -11.71 -29.61
C THR A 242 -9.57 -10.68 -30.63
N TRP A 243 -8.58 -10.18 -31.34
CA TRP A 243 -8.79 -9.32 -32.49
C TRP A 243 -9.43 -10.10 -33.65
N VAL A 244 -10.63 -9.70 -34.05
CA VAL A 244 -11.38 -10.31 -35.16
C VAL A 244 -11.93 -9.21 -36.06
N GLY A 245 -11.41 -9.14 -37.29
CA GLY A 245 -11.75 -8.08 -38.23
C GLY A 245 -11.15 -6.75 -37.77
N ASP A 246 -12.01 -5.88 -37.21
CA ASP A 246 -11.70 -4.51 -36.80
C ASP A 246 -11.96 -4.23 -35.31
N ARG A 247 -12.19 -5.28 -34.50
CA ARG A 247 -12.53 -5.16 -33.09
C ARG A 247 -12.06 -6.34 -32.24
N PHE A 248 -12.06 -6.15 -30.93
CA PHE A 248 -11.91 -7.24 -29.98
C PHE A 248 -13.25 -7.98 -29.76
N ALA A 249 -13.19 -9.31 -29.73
CA ALA A 249 -14.30 -10.17 -29.34
C ALA A 249 -13.92 -10.99 -28.11
N TRP A 250 -14.86 -11.18 -27.19
CA TRP A 250 -14.65 -11.98 -25.98
C TRP A 250 -14.58 -13.47 -26.35
N GLN A 251 -13.61 -14.23 -25.82
CA GLN A 251 -13.51 -15.68 -26.05
C GLN A 251 -14.39 -16.51 -25.10
N ASP A 252 -15.36 -15.90 -24.43
CA ASP A 252 -16.26 -16.56 -23.48
C ASP A 252 -17.46 -17.13 -24.23
N GLN A 253 -17.89 -18.33 -23.86
CA GLN A 253 -18.98 -19.01 -24.55
C GLN A 253 -20.32 -18.26 -24.48
N GLN A 254 -20.55 -17.52 -23.39
CA GLN A 254 -21.78 -16.76 -23.16
C GLN A 254 -21.70 -15.33 -23.67
N LEU A 255 -20.51 -14.72 -23.69
CA LEU A 255 -20.33 -13.32 -24.10
C LEU A 255 -19.79 -13.16 -25.53
N GLY A 256 -19.19 -14.19 -26.14
CA GLY A 256 -18.48 -14.06 -27.42
C GLY A 256 -19.35 -13.69 -28.63
N TRP A 257 -20.67 -13.83 -28.51
CA TRP A 257 -21.61 -13.35 -29.53
C TRP A 257 -21.92 -11.85 -29.41
N LEU A 258 -21.58 -11.21 -28.29
CA LEU A 258 -21.83 -9.79 -28.05
C LEU A 258 -20.73 -8.94 -28.72
N PRO A 259 -21.10 -8.03 -29.63
CA PRO A 259 -20.20 -7.00 -30.13
C PRO A 259 -19.62 -6.19 -28.97
N LEU A 260 -18.29 -6.24 -28.80
CA LEU A 260 -17.59 -5.40 -27.85
C LEU A 260 -16.96 -4.22 -28.57
N SER A 261 -17.14 -3.03 -28.00
CA SER A 261 -16.40 -1.83 -28.34
C SER A 261 -15.60 -1.38 -27.11
N ILE A 262 -14.28 -1.26 -27.27
CA ILE A 262 -13.41 -0.64 -26.28
C ILE A 262 -13.11 0.76 -26.79
N GLU A 263 -13.52 1.77 -26.03
CA GLU A 263 -13.25 3.15 -26.40
C GLU A 263 -11.73 3.41 -26.39
N PRO A 264 -11.20 4.20 -27.34
CA PRO A 264 -9.81 4.61 -27.32
C PRO A 264 -9.53 5.50 -26.10
N PRO A 265 -8.24 5.65 -25.71
CA PRO A 265 -7.86 6.62 -24.68
C PRO A 265 -8.29 8.04 -25.08
N PRO A 266 -8.52 8.94 -24.10
CA PRO A 266 -8.81 10.33 -24.38
C PRO A 266 -7.63 11.03 -25.09
N GLU A 267 -7.90 12.21 -25.63
CA GLU A 267 -6.87 13.03 -26.27
C GLU A 267 -5.69 13.30 -25.30
N PRO A 268 -4.44 13.43 -25.78
CA PRO A 268 -3.26 13.48 -24.92
C PRO A 268 -3.31 14.55 -23.82
N THR A 269 -3.89 15.72 -24.10
CA THR A 269 -4.05 16.79 -23.10
C THR A 269 -5.00 16.37 -21.97
N GLU A 270 -6.18 15.85 -22.33
CA GLU A 270 -7.18 15.38 -21.36
C GLU A 270 -6.64 14.19 -20.55
N PHE A 271 -5.89 13.29 -21.20
CA PHE A 271 -5.23 12.17 -20.54
C PHE A 271 -4.31 12.63 -19.42
N VAL A 272 -3.39 13.57 -19.72
CA VAL A 272 -2.43 14.09 -18.74
C VAL A 272 -3.14 14.82 -17.60
N GLU A 273 -4.21 15.56 -17.89
CA GLU A 273 -5.04 16.21 -16.87
C GLU A 273 -5.67 15.21 -15.90
N ILE A 274 -6.26 14.13 -16.42
CA ILE A 274 -6.83 13.05 -15.59
C ILE A 274 -5.75 12.42 -14.70
N VAL A 275 -4.61 12.06 -15.29
CA VAL A 275 -3.49 11.43 -14.56
C VAL A 275 -2.98 12.33 -13.43
N ARG A 276 -2.83 13.63 -13.69
CA ARG A 276 -2.42 14.60 -12.65
C ARG A 276 -3.44 14.74 -11.54
N ALA A 277 -4.73 14.83 -11.89
CA ALA A 277 -5.79 14.92 -10.89
C ALA A 277 -5.82 13.70 -9.96
N VAL A 278 -5.62 12.49 -10.49
CA VAL A 278 -5.47 11.27 -9.69
C VAL A 278 -4.22 11.31 -8.82
N GLY A 279 -3.08 11.72 -9.39
CA GLY A 279 -1.80 11.83 -8.68
C GLY A 279 -1.84 12.80 -7.50
N GLU A 280 -2.48 13.96 -7.65
CA GLU A 280 -2.68 14.95 -6.57
C GLU A 280 -3.45 14.35 -5.40
N GLN A 281 -4.55 13.66 -5.66
CA GLN A 281 -5.37 13.01 -4.61
C GLN A 281 -4.63 11.85 -3.91
N ALA A 282 -3.81 11.10 -4.66
CA ALA A 282 -3.04 10.00 -4.09
C ALA A 282 -1.95 10.48 -3.12
N ARG A 283 -1.36 11.65 -3.36
CA ARG A 283 -0.35 12.25 -2.49
C ARG A 283 -0.88 12.54 -1.08
N ASP A 284 -2.11 13.01 -0.99
CA ASP A 284 -2.75 13.35 0.29
C ASP A 284 -3.13 12.08 1.08
N THR A 285 -3.49 11.00 0.38
CA THR A 285 -3.86 9.70 0.98
C THR A 285 -2.66 8.98 1.62
N ARG A 286 -1.43 9.28 1.20
CA ARG A 286 -0.21 8.64 1.73
C ARG A 286 0.07 8.98 3.20
N ARG A 287 -0.61 9.97 3.77
CA ARG A 287 -0.67 10.15 5.22
C ARG A 287 -1.60 9.09 5.82
N VAL A 288 -1.16 7.83 5.82
CA VAL A 288 -1.76 6.81 6.67
C VAL A 288 -1.42 7.20 8.11
N GLU A 289 -2.23 8.08 8.69
CA GLU A 289 -2.16 8.45 10.09
C GLU A 289 -2.79 7.33 10.89
N VAL A 290 -1.98 6.34 11.29
CA VAL A 290 -2.44 5.34 12.25
C VAL A 290 -2.76 6.06 13.55
N SER A 291 -4.05 6.10 13.93
CA SER A 291 -4.46 6.70 15.20
C SER A 291 -3.65 6.12 16.36
N PHE A 292 -3.14 7.01 17.23
CA PHE A 292 -2.36 6.64 18.40
C PHE A 292 -3.15 5.71 19.36
N ASP A 293 -4.49 5.82 19.37
CA ASP A 293 -5.37 4.97 20.17
C ASP A 293 -5.22 3.47 19.85
N ARG A 294 -4.69 3.12 18.66
CA ARG A 294 -4.45 1.72 18.26
C ARG A 294 -3.27 1.08 18.99
N VAL A 295 -2.30 1.88 19.44
CA VAL A 295 -1.09 1.41 20.13
C VAL A 295 -1.12 1.76 21.62
N ALA A 296 -1.96 2.71 22.01
CA ALA A 296 -2.20 3.09 23.40
C ALA A 296 -3.00 2.01 24.14
N PRO A 297 -2.72 1.77 25.44
CA PRO A 297 -3.56 0.93 26.28
C PRO A 297 -4.92 1.57 26.53
N ALA A 298 -5.92 0.78 26.93
CA ALA A 298 -7.14 1.33 27.49
C ALA A 298 -6.83 2.05 28.84
N PRO A 299 -7.60 3.07 29.24
CA PRO A 299 -7.35 3.80 30.50
C PRO A 299 -7.24 2.90 31.75
N GLU A 300 -7.96 1.79 31.77
CA GLU A 300 -7.95 0.82 32.86
C GLU A 300 -6.66 -0.02 32.91
N GLU A 301 -5.90 -0.05 31.83
CA GLU A 301 -4.65 -0.81 31.66
C GLU A 301 -3.39 0.06 31.83
N TYR A 302 -3.58 1.35 32.17
CA TYR A 302 -2.47 2.26 32.40
C TYR A 302 -1.56 1.74 33.52
N TRP A 303 -0.25 1.79 33.26
CA TRP A 303 0.80 1.29 34.16
C TRP A 303 0.67 -0.20 34.52
N GLY A 304 -0.04 -0.98 33.71
CA GLY A 304 -0.26 -2.41 33.93
C GLY A 304 0.92 -3.32 33.57
N ARG A 305 1.97 -2.81 32.91
CA ARG A 305 3.16 -3.62 32.53
C ARG A 305 4.28 -3.54 33.58
N ASP A 306 5.16 -4.54 33.53
CA ASP A 306 6.31 -4.73 34.43
C ASP A 306 7.63 -4.67 33.66
N SER A 307 8.49 -3.71 34.00
CA SER A 307 9.76 -3.45 33.30
C SER A 307 10.93 -4.32 33.76
N ARG A 308 10.77 -5.15 34.81
CA ARG A 308 11.87 -5.91 35.43
C ARG A 308 12.58 -6.89 34.50
N ARG A 309 11.87 -7.42 33.50
CA ARG A 309 12.44 -8.37 32.52
C ARG A 309 12.72 -7.73 31.18
N SER A 310 11.79 -6.91 30.71
CA SER A 310 11.87 -6.23 29.42
C SER A 310 10.95 -5.02 29.39
N LEU A 311 11.30 -4.07 28.53
CA LEU A 311 10.41 -3.02 28.07
C LEU A 311 9.89 -3.42 26.69
N ASP A 312 8.61 -3.72 26.64
CA ASP A 312 7.88 -4.11 25.45
C ASP A 312 6.91 -2.97 25.15
N VAL A 313 7.17 -2.21 24.08
CA VAL A 313 6.44 -0.97 23.79
C VAL A 313 5.83 -1.06 22.41
N PRO A 314 4.49 -1.06 22.27
CA PRO A 314 3.85 -0.97 20.97
C PRO A 314 4.16 0.38 20.32
N LEU A 315 4.71 0.39 19.10
CA LEU A 315 5.06 1.62 18.38
C LEU A 315 4.34 1.79 17.04
N GLY A 316 3.68 0.74 16.58
CA GLY A 316 2.95 0.75 15.32
C GLY A 316 2.26 -0.58 15.08
N ARG A 317 1.90 -0.82 13.82
CA ARG A 317 1.29 -2.06 13.39
C ARG A 317 2.18 -2.79 12.38
N ALA A 318 2.18 -4.10 12.49
CA ALA A 318 2.65 -5.01 11.45
C ALA A 318 1.40 -5.64 10.80
N GLY A 319 0.94 -5.06 9.69
CA GLY A 319 -0.31 -5.43 9.04
C GLY A 319 -1.57 -4.96 9.80
N ALA A 320 -2.66 -5.73 9.67
CA ALA A 320 -3.98 -5.32 10.17
C ALA A 320 -4.31 -5.74 11.61
N THR A 321 -3.61 -6.71 12.18
CA THR A 321 -3.98 -7.29 13.50
C THR A 321 -2.86 -7.18 14.52
N LYS A 322 -1.60 -7.15 14.09
CA LYS A 322 -0.45 -7.26 14.98
C LYS A 322 0.13 -5.91 15.33
N LEU A 323 0.38 -5.69 16.62
CA LEU A 323 1.19 -4.57 17.09
C LEU A 323 2.68 -4.86 16.81
N GLN A 324 3.37 -3.85 16.32
CA GLN A 324 4.82 -3.89 16.20
C GLN A 324 5.41 -3.29 17.49
N ASP A 325 5.97 -4.18 18.30
CA ASP A 325 6.59 -3.81 19.56
C ASP A 325 8.08 -3.52 19.38
N LEU A 326 8.58 -2.57 20.16
CA LEU A 326 9.99 -2.39 20.47
C LEU A 326 10.30 -3.13 21.76
N HIS A 327 11.26 -4.04 21.70
CA HIS A 327 11.70 -4.86 22.83
C HIS A 327 13.08 -4.40 23.33
N LEU A 328 13.17 -4.00 24.59
CA LEU A 328 14.43 -3.65 25.27
C LEU A 328 14.59 -4.44 26.57
N GLY A 329 15.82 -4.62 27.04
CA GLY A 329 16.11 -5.29 28.31
C GLY A 329 16.49 -6.76 28.19
N SER A 330 16.22 -7.41 27.05
CA SER A 330 16.54 -8.83 26.82
C SER A 330 17.81 -9.02 25.97
N GLY A 331 18.70 -9.91 26.43
CA GLY A 331 19.97 -10.21 25.75
C GLY A 331 20.81 -8.94 25.54
N THR A 332 21.20 -8.68 24.29
CA THR A 332 21.98 -7.49 23.88
C THR A 332 21.12 -6.29 23.47
N SER A 333 19.79 -6.43 23.47
CA SER A 333 18.85 -5.38 23.04
C SER A 333 18.63 -4.34 24.15
N GLN A 334 19.63 -3.51 24.41
CA GLN A 334 19.59 -2.47 25.45
C GLN A 334 19.52 -1.06 24.88
N HIS A 335 19.81 -0.89 23.59
CA HIS A 335 19.96 0.41 22.94
C HIS A 335 19.25 0.43 21.58
N VAL A 336 18.74 1.60 21.20
CA VAL A 336 18.05 1.82 19.92
C VAL A 336 18.71 2.96 19.16
N LEU A 337 19.00 2.73 17.89
CA LEU A 337 19.43 3.76 16.96
C LEU A 337 18.30 4.04 15.96
N ILE A 338 17.88 5.30 15.86
CA ILE A 338 16.85 5.74 14.92
C ILE A 338 17.48 6.69 13.91
N ALA A 339 17.46 6.30 12.63
CA ALA A 339 18.01 7.09 11.54
C ALA A 339 16.93 7.37 10.49
N GLY A 340 16.94 8.58 9.92
CA GLY A 340 15.99 8.98 8.88
C GLY A 340 16.20 10.41 8.42
N LYS A 341 15.94 10.66 7.13
CA LYS A 341 16.01 11.98 6.50
C LYS A 341 15.05 12.97 7.16
N THR A 342 15.26 14.28 7.00
CA THR A 342 14.31 15.29 7.48
C THR A 342 12.91 15.02 6.92
N GLY A 343 11.88 15.08 7.76
CA GLY A 343 10.49 14.78 7.37
C GLY A 343 10.08 13.30 7.43
N SER A 344 11.00 12.37 7.74
CA SER A 344 10.71 10.92 7.84
C SER A 344 9.89 10.50 9.07
N GLY A 345 9.46 11.44 9.93
CA GLY A 345 8.67 11.12 11.12
C GLY A 345 9.48 10.72 12.37
N LYS A 346 10.81 10.85 12.37
CA LYS A 346 11.66 10.53 13.55
C LYS A 346 11.21 11.19 14.87
N SER A 347 10.88 12.49 14.85
CA SER A 347 10.38 13.18 16.05
C SER A 347 9.05 12.58 16.51
N SER A 348 8.11 12.35 15.58
CA SER A 348 6.83 11.71 15.87
C SER A 348 6.99 10.30 16.46
N PHE A 349 7.96 9.52 15.95
CA PHE A 349 8.30 8.21 16.49
C PHE A 349 8.81 8.30 17.94
N LEU A 350 9.70 9.25 18.23
CA LEU A 350 10.18 9.48 19.61
C LEU A 350 9.04 9.88 20.54
N HIS A 351 8.12 10.73 20.09
CA HIS A 351 6.94 11.09 20.87
C HIS A 351 6.03 9.90 21.14
N THR A 352 5.81 9.06 20.13
CA THR A 352 5.03 7.82 20.26
C THR A 352 5.67 6.88 21.28
N LEU A 353 7.00 6.69 21.19
CA LEU A 353 7.76 5.86 22.12
C LEU A 353 7.65 6.36 23.57
N ILE A 354 7.96 7.64 23.82
CA ILE A 354 7.92 8.22 25.16
C ILE A 354 6.51 8.13 25.73
N THR A 355 5.50 8.47 24.93
CA THR A 355 4.10 8.45 25.36
C THR A 355 3.64 7.03 25.68
N ASN A 356 3.91 6.05 24.80
CA ASN A 356 3.49 4.66 25.07
C ASN A 356 4.23 4.05 26.26
N VAL A 357 5.53 4.30 26.42
CA VAL A 357 6.22 3.87 27.65
C VAL A 357 5.55 4.48 28.89
N SER A 358 5.21 5.77 28.84
CA SER A 358 4.56 6.47 29.95
C SER A 358 3.15 5.95 30.26
N LEU A 359 2.44 5.41 29.25
CA LEU A 359 1.11 4.83 29.41
C LEU A 359 1.17 3.39 29.93
N TYR A 360 2.14 2.58 29.48
CA TYR A 360 2.23 1.17 29.86
C TYR A 360 2.99 0.91 31.17
N TYR A 361 3.95 1.78 31.55
CA TYR A 361 4.82 1.56 32.70
C TYR A 361 4.71 2.70 33.72
N ASP A 362 4.73 2.35 35.00
CA ASP A 362 4.68 3.31 36.11
C ASP A 362 5.97 4.18 36.17
N PRO A 363 5.90 5.46 36.58
CA PRO A 363 7.09 6.31 36.73
C PRO A 363 8.13 5.78 37.74
N ASP A 364 7.75 4.91 38.68
CA ASP A 364 8.71 4.24 39.58
C ASP A 364 9.48 3.11 38.87
N GLN A 365 9.01 2.68 37.71
CA GLN A 365 9.65 1.63 36.89
C GLN A 365 10.52 2.18 35.76
N VAL A 366 10.21 3.37 35.24
CA VAL A 366 10.91 3.97 34.10
C VAL A 366 11.03 5.48 34.25
N GLU A 367 12.26 5.99 34.09
CA GLU A 367 12.55 7.42 34.12
C GLU A 367 13.14 7.89 32.79
N PHE A 368 12.74 9.08 32.33
CA PHE A 368 13.26 9.71 31.13
C PHE A 368 14.26 10.82 31.43
N TYR A 369 15.38 10.73 30.72
CA TYR A 369 16.41 11.74 30.61
C TYR A 369 16.49 12.17 29.14
N LEU A 370 15.77 13.23 28.79
CA LEU A 370 15.57 13.66 27.41
C LEU A 370 16.53 14.80 27.06
N ILE A 371 17.37 14.61 26.05
CA ILE A 371 18.37 15.59 25.63
C ILE A 371 18.17 15.94 24.16
N ASP A 372 17.88 17.22 23.87
CA ASP A 372 17.73 17.74 22.52
C ASP A 372 18.85 18.76 22.21
N PHE A 373 19.80 18.33 21.37
CA PHE A 373 20.93 19.16 20.91
C PHE A 373 20.58 20.08 19.73
N LYS A 374 19.34 20.09 19.24
CA LYS A 374 18.87 21.01 18.19
C LYS A 374 18.43 22.33 18.82
N LYS A 375 17.58 23.12 18.13
CA LYS A 375 16.96 24.39 18.59
C LYS A 375 15.98 24.22 19.79
N GLY A 376 16.18 23.17 20.59
CA GLY A 376 15.53 22.86 21.86
C GLY A 376 14.07 23.26 21.99
N VAL A 377 13.17 22.54 21.32
CA VAL A 377 11.74 22.68 21.61
C VAL A 377 10.99 21.36 21.62
N GLU A 378 11.59 20.28 21.09
CA GLU A 378 10.90 19.01 20.83
C GLU A 378 10.29 18.43 22.12
N PHE A 379 11.08 18.33 23.19
CA PHE A 379 10.64 17.70 24.45
C PHE A 379 10.05 18.65 25.49
N LYS A 380 9.94 19.96 25.18
CA LYS A 380 9.40 20.97 26.11
C LYS A 380 7.98 20.64 26.56
N THR A 381 7.20 20.00 25.68
CA THR A 381 5.83 19.57 25.96
C THR A 381 5.73 18.70 27.21
N TYR A 382 6.71 17.83 27.50
CA TYR A 382 6.67 16.94 28.65
C TYR A 382 6.89 17.67 29.98
N VAL A 383 7.66 18.76 29.96
CA VAL A 383 7.81 19.64 31.12
C VAL A 383 6.55 20.46 31.32
N THR A 384 6.01 21.06 30.25
CA THR A 384 4.80 21.89 30.30
C THR A 384 3.60 21.10 30.83
N ASN A 385 3.44 19.85 30.38
CA ASN A 385 2.36 18.95 30.81
C ASN A 385 2.70 18.12 32.06
N ARG A 386 3.86 18.34 32.67
CA ARG A 386 4.32 17.68 33.93
C ARG A 386 4.27 16.16 33.86
N LEU A 387 4.87 15.59 32.81
CA LEU A 387 4.99 14.13 32.66
C LEU A 387 5.76 13.54 33.88
N PRO A 388 5.17 12.64 34.68
CA PRO A 388 5.79 12.13 35.91
C PRO A 388 7.13 11.42 35.68
N HIS A 389 7.26 10.73 34.55
CA HIS A 389 8.45 9.99 34.15
C HIS A 389 9.63 10.90 33.76
N ALA A 390 9.39 12.16 33.40
CA ALA A 390 10.43 13.06 32.91
C ALA A 390 11.23 13.66 34.08
N ARG A 391 12.41 13.11 34.36
CA ARG A 391 13.32 13.60 35.42
C ARG A 391 14.18 14.76 34.95
N VAL A 392 14.70 14.65 33.73
CA VAL A 392 15.56 15.67 33.13
C VAL A 392 15.12 15.90 31.69
N VAL A 393 14.93 17.17 31.35
CA VAL A 393 14.71 17.60 29.96
C VAL A 393 15.69 18.72 29.66
N ALA A 394 16.70 18.41 28.84
CA ALA A 394 17.71 19.33 28.40
C ALA A 394 17.27 19.98 27.08
N ILE A 395 17.14 21.31 27.10
CA ILE A 395 16.65 22.12 25.99
C ILE A 395 17.79 23.03 25.56
N GLU A 396 18.23 22.96 24.29
CA GLU A 396 19.37 23.74 23.78
C GLU A 396 20.65 23.53 24.59
N SER A 397 20.98 22.26 24.89
CA SER A 397 22.11 21.94 25.77
C SER A 397 23.45 22.00 25.05
N ASP A 398 24.38 22.78 25.58
CA ASP A 398 25.81 22.67 25.25
C ASP A 398 26.34 21.27 25.61
N ARG A 399 27.38 20.83 24.89
CA ARG A 399 27.98 19.49 25.06
C ARG A 399 28.34 19.18 26.52
N GLU A 400 28.80 20.18 27.27
CA GLU A 400 29.17 20.06 28.68
C GLU A 400 27.98 19.74 29.59
N PHE A 401 26.78 20.25 29.27
CA PHE A 401 25.56 19.91 30.00
C PHE A 401 25.10 18.48 29.70
N GLY A 402 25.23 18.03 28.45
CA GLY A 402 24.98 16.63 28.10
C GLY A 402 25.89 15.68 28.89
N LEU A 403 27.16 16.03 29.03
CA LEU A 403 28.12 15.27 29.84
C LEU A 403 27.76 15.27 31.33
N SER A 404 27.33 16.39 31.90
CA SER A 404 26.98 16.47 33.32
C SER A 404 25.75 15.63 33.67
N VAL A 405 24.77 15.53 32.76
CA VAL A 405 23.62 14.62 32.91
C VAL A 405 24.08 13.16 32.94
N LEU A 406 24.97 12.77 32.01
CA LEU A 406 25.51 11.41 31.94
C LEU A 406 26.35 11.05 33.18
N ASP A 407 27.18 11.97 33.66
CA ASP A 407 27.97 11.84 34.89
C ASP A 407 27.11 11.79 36.15
N GLY A 408 25.95 12.44 36.14
CA GLY A 408 24.95 12.36 37.21
C GLY A 408 24.26 11.00 37.26
N SER A 409 23.85 10.47 36.09
CA SER A 409 23.21 9.14 35.99
C SER A 409 24.14 7.99 36.35
N THR A 410 25.43 8.07 36.00
CA THR A 410 26.43 7.03 36.36
C THR A 410 26.72 6.96 37.86
N ARG A 411 26.48 8.04 38.63
CA ARG A 411 26.58 8.02 40.10
C ARG A 411 25.36 7.41 40.79
N CYS A 412 24.20 7.39 40.14
CA CYS A 412 22.98 6.81 40.66
C CYS A 412 22.83 5.32 40.30
N TRP A 413 23.55 4.83 39.28
CA TRP A 413 23.72 3.40 39.06
C TRP A 413 24.55 2.80 40.21
N PRO A 414 23.99 1.91 41.06
CA PRO A 414 24.82 1.15 41.98
C PRO A 414 25.71 0.28 41.11
N SER A 415 27.03 0.49 41.17
CA SER A 415 27.95 -0.52 40.68
C SER A 415 27.63 -1.82 41.41
N GLU A 416 27.36 -2.92 40.68
CA GLU A 416 27.33 -4.29 41.21
C GLU A 416 28.71 -4.76 41.71
N ALA A 417 29.50 -3.87 42.30
CA ALA A 417 30.73 -4.15 43.01
C ALA A 417 30.49 -3.88 44.50
N THR A 418 30.07 -4.94 45.20
CA THR A 418 30.26 -5.16 46.65
C THR A 418 30.04 -3.94 47.56
N CYS A 419 28.79 -3.78 48.00
CA CYS A 419 28.47 -2.91 49.14
C CYS A 419 29.04 -3.52 50.42
N SER A 420 30.21 -3.03 50.89
CA SER A 420 30.70 -3.29 52.24
C SER A 420 30.16 -2.23 53.21
N ALA A 421 29.73 -2.68 54.39
CA ALA A 421 28.82 -2.00 55.32
C ALA A 421 29.37 -0.74 56.05
N SER A 422 30.26 0.05 55.46
CA SER A 422 30.86 1.21 56.14
C SER A 422 30.81 2.56 55.42
N THR A 423 30.26 2.66 54.22
CA THR A 423 30.27 3.93 53.48
C THR A 423 28.94 4.68 53.61
N ARG A 424 28.90 5.66 54.52
CA ARG A 424 27.81 6.66 54.57
C ARG A 424 27.85 7.56 53.33
N CYS A 425 26.89 7.42 52.42
CA CYS A 425 26.61 8.46 51.43
C CYS A 425 26.12 9.72 52.15
N ARG A 426 26.88 10.83 52.03
CA ARG A 426 26.38 12.17 52.41
C ARG A 426 25.55 12.72 51.26
N MET A 427 24.24 12.76 51.42
CA MET A 427 23.37 13.66 50.65
C MET A 427 23.64 15.11 51.06
N TRP A 428 23.71 16.03 50.09
CA TRP A 428 23.70 17.46 50.35
C TRP A 428 22.34 17.89 50.94
N PRO A 429 22.31 18.89 51.85
CA PRO A 429 21.09 19.29 52.56
C PRO A 429 20.29 20.31 51.74
N GLY A 430 19.00 20.02 51.48
CA GLY A 430 18.14 21.02 50.85
C GLY A 430 16.86 20.53 50.19
N SER A 431 16.05 19.71 50.85
CA SER A 431 14.58 19.66 50.69
C SER A 431 14.04 18.55 51.59
N ALA A 432 13.36 18.95 52.66
CA ALA A 432 12.66 18.00 53.52
C ALA A 432 11.28 17.70 52.92
N MET A 433 11.04 16.44 52.58
CA MET A 433 9.71 15.83 52.68
C MET A 433 9.85 14.47 53.38
N PRO A 434 8.92 14.08 54.27
CA PRO A 434 9.07 12.88 55.09
C PRO A 434 8.81 11.62 54.27
N CYS A 435 9.71 10.66 54.36
CA CYS A 435 9.51 9.30 53.86
C CYS A 435 8.43 8.60 54.72
N PRO A 436 7.36 8.01 54.14
CA PRO A 436 6.44 7.17 54.89
C PRO A 436 7.16 5.88 55.27
N MET A 437 7.56 5.76 56.53
CA MET A 437 8.06 4.52 57.11
C MET A 437 6.95 3.46 57.07
N ASN A 438 7.09 2.47 56.20
CA ASN A 438 6.79 1.05 56.46
C ASN A 438 6.98 0.30 55.13
N HIS A 439 8.11 -0.43 54.97
CA HIS A 439 8.33 -1.63 54.12
C HIS A 439 9.84 -1.82 53.86
N CYS A 440 10.66 -1.80 54.92
CA CYS A 440 12.10 -2.08 54.83
C CYS A 440 12.50 -3.25 55.77
N ARG A 441 11.72 -4.33 55.70
CA ARG A 441 12.09 -5.65 56.22
C ARG A 441 11.61 -6.68 55.21
N GLU A 442 12.47 -6.99 54.25
CA GLU A 442 12.59 -8.29 53.55
C GLU A 442 13.30 -8.04 52.22
N CYS A 443 14.64 -8.03 52.25
CA CYS A 443 15.53 -8.53 51.21
C CYS A 443 16.92 -8.56 51.85
N CYS A 444 17.40 -9.78 52.14
CA CYS A 444 18.77 -10.04 52.56
C CYS A 444 19.78 -9.56 51.52
#